data_AF-A0A9W9HT34-F1
#
_entry.id   AF-A0A9W9HT34-F1
#
_cell.length_a   1.000
_cell.length_b   1.000
_cell.length_c   1.000
_cell.angle_alpha   90.00
_cell.angle_beta   90.00
_cell.angle_gamma   90.00
#
_symmetry.space_group_name_H-M   'P 1'
#
loop_
_entity.id
_entity.type
_entity.pdbx_description
1 polymer ?
#
loop_
_entity_poly.entity_id
_entity_poly.type
_entity_poly.pdbx_seq_one_letter_code
_entity_poly.pdbx_strand_id
1 'polypeptide(L)'
;MSSPTHTIDPDGEVIIILRNASPFAQLYENLSTSTVSNMFPRLCGIVQSSHMVSDVSKPAFEEPGLSPKEIRRKRKKEKKKPVSEEAAVEEPHPADVSAVEGGTAKEYPADAPAMKETAAEENPVDVPAETTAEGDFAKSAIRSCLRIQVSAKHLMLASSVFNKTLAGSWKESTTYLQKGSVEVTAESWDIEALMILLRAIHGQYYLVPRRLTLEMLAKVAVIADYYDCKETLYFMTDTWLANTKENIPTTTSRDLILWLWIAWFYQLPSQFKSITSIAMSQSKNLIDTLGLPIPDNVIETDETTESMNRCREKAISDLIVQLHETRDAFLHASLGCCFECRSIMYGALTLQMQSSNLLSPKPEAPFPNLDYNCLVQWVMAFRSPGWYDSPSRYSSYSQSALHRCSDASFISAFAKLKDSLEGLDLNRLTVGQFEISKVPSKESFHFG
;
A
#
# COMPACT_ATOMS: atom_id res chain seq x y z
N MET A 1 44.09 -11.71 5.92
CA MET A 1 42.81 -10.96 5.84
C MET A 1 42.57 -10.29 7.20
N SER A 2 41.83 -9.18 7.26
CA SER A 2 41.32 -8.68 8.54
C SER A 2 40.22 -9.60 9.08
N SER A 3 40.01 -9.61 10.39
CA SER A 3 39.01 -10.46 11.04
C SER A 3 37.59 -10.18 10.51
N PRO A 4 36.68 -11.17 10.54
CA PRO A 4 35.26 -10.91 10.34
C PRO A 4 34.70 -10.05 11.48
N THR A 5 33.66 -9.27 11.18
CA THR A 5 32.79 -8.60 12.16
C THR A 5 31.69 -9.55 12.63
N HIS A 6 31.19 -10.39 11.72
CA HIS A 6 30.18 -11.41 11.97
C HIS A 6 30.61 -12.74 11.37
N THR A 7 30.39 -13.84 12.07
CA THR A 7 30.65 -15.19 11.59
C THR A 7 29.34 -15.97 11.59
N ILE A 8 28.90 -16.42 10.42
CA ILE A 8 27.77 -17.35 10.26
C ILE A 8 28.31 -18.78 10.17
N ASP A 9 29.44 -18.96 9.48
CA ASP A 9 30.17 -20.22 9.39
C ASP A 9 31.65 -19.98 9.77
N PRO A 10 32.18 -20.59 10.86
CA PRO A 10 33.55 -20.34 11.33
C PRO A 10 34.61 -20.99 10.44
N ASP A 11 34.26 -22.06 9.72
CA ASP A 11 35.09 -22.69 8.70
C ASP A 11 34.83 -22.09 7.30
N GLY A 12 33.94 -21.09 7.22
CA GLY A 12 33.47 -20.47 5.99
C GLY A 12 34.58 -19.76 5.21
N GLU A 13 34.67 -20.08 3.92
CA GLU A 13 35.76 -19.67 3.03
C GLU A 13 35.59 -18.26 2.42
N VAL A 14 34.40 -17.66 2.55
CA VAL A 14 34.02 -16.40 1.90
C VAL A 14 33.81 -15.30 2.94
N ILE A 15 34.44 -14.14 2.74
CA ILE A 15 34.14 -12.92 3.47
C ILE A 15 33.30 -12.01 2.58
N ILE A 16 32.01 -11.84 2.90
CA ILE A 16 31.19 -10.78 2.30
C ILE A 16 31.57 -9.46 2.98
N ILE A 17 31.94 -8.47 2.17
CA ILE A 17 32.28 -7.11 2.59
C ILE A 17 31.09 -6.22 2.25
N LEU A 18 30.21 -5.95 3.22
CA LEU A 18 29.08 -5.03 3.06
C LEU A 18 29.52 -3.58 3.32
N ARG A 19 29.18 -2.69 2.39
CA ARG A 19 29.43 -1.24 2.47
C ARG A 19 28.14 -0.45 2.24
N ASN A 20 28.09 0.77 2.80
CA ASN A 20 27.15 1.84 2.48
C ASN A 20 25.67 1.40 2.30
N ALA A 21 24.90 1.38 3.39
CA ALA A 21 23.44 1.22 3.29
C ALA A 21 22.80 2.39 2.53
N SER A 22 21.96 2.09 1.54
CA SER A 22 21.17 3.09 0.80
C SER A 22 19.77 3.25 1.40
N PRO A 23 19.12 4.42 1.28
CA PRO A 23 17.71 4.57 1.64
C PRO A 23 16.82 3.64 0.81
N PHE A 24 15.92 2.91 1.47
CA PHE A 24 15.08 1.89 0.84
C PHE A 24 13.70 2.42 0.47
N ALA A 25 13.26 2.21 -0.79
CA ALA A 25 11.93 2.54 -1.29
C ALA A 25 11.45 3.96 -0.90
N GLN A 26 12.24 5.00 -1.22
CA GLN A 26 11.87 6.38 -0.88
C GLN A 26 10.74 6.90 -1.78
N LEU A 27 9.76 7.56 -1.17
CA LEU A 27 8.86 8.45 -1.92
C LEU A 27 9.65 9.69 -2.34
N TYR A 28 9.86 9.86 -3.63
CA TYR A 28 10.26 11.15 -4.19
C TYR A 28 9.06 12.09 -4.14
N GLU A 29 9.10 13.07 -3.24
CA GLU A 29 8.18 14.23 -3.31
C GLU A 29 8.52 15.03 -4.57
N ASN A 30 7.91 14.66 -5.69
CA ASN A 30 8.06 15.37 -6.97
C ASN A 30 7.59 16.82 -6.79
N LEU A 31 8.56 17.73 -6.74
CA LEU A 31 8.39 19.13 -6.34
C LEU A 31 7.62 19.93 -7.40
N SER A 32 6.30 19.78 -7.40
CA SER A 32 5.37 20.58 -8.18
C SER A 32 4.18 21.02 -7.35
N THR A 33 4.45 21.69 -6.22
CA THR A 33 3.50 22.57 -5.51
C THR A 33 3.19 23.86 -6.29
N SER A 34 3.24 23.79 -7.63
CA SER A 34 2.97 24.86 -8.58
C SER A 34 1.47 25.10 -8.75
N THR A 35 0.85 25.67 -7.71
CA THR A 35 -0.43 26.43 -7.77
C THR A 35 -1.72 25.65 -8.07
N VAL A 36 -1.68 24.51 -8.76
CA VAL A 36 -2.86 23.72 -9.19
C VAL A 36 -3.55 22.97 -8.03
N SER A 37 -2.92 22.87 -6.85
CA SER A 37 -3.49 22.19 -5.67
C SER A 37 -4.82 22.77 -5.16
N ASN A 38 -5.20 23.97 -5.60
CA ASN A 38 -6.50 24.60 -5.30
C ASN A 38 -7.55 24.44 -6.41
N MET A 39 -7.25 23.72 -7.50
CA MET A 39 -8.04 23.74 -8.75
C MET A 39 -9.15 22.67 -8.83
N PHE A 40 -9.20 21.76 -7.86
CA PHE A 40 -10.21 20.69 -7.76
C PHE A 40 -10.94 20.74 -6.41
N PRO A 41 -12.29 20.72 -6.36
CA PRO A 41 -13.04 20.76 -5.10
C PRO A 41 -12.73 19.60 -4.15
N ARG A 42 -12.79 19.85 -2.83
CA ARG A 42 -12.42 18.89 -1.76
C ARG A 42 -13.39 17.72 -1.54
N LEU A 43 -13.95 17.11 -2.59
CA LEU A 43 -14.80 15.92 -2.47
C LEU A 43 -14.06 14.76 -1.78
N CYS A 44 -12.84 14.45 -2.24
CA CYS A 44 -11.99 13.39 -1.69
C CYS A 44 -11.65 13.55 -0.20
N GLY A 45 -11.71 14.77 0.35
CA GLY A 45 -11.35 15.05 1.74
C GLY A 45 -12.47 14.93 2.77
N ILE A 46 -13.72 14.68 2.34
CA ILE A 46 -14.92 14.79 3.21
C ILE A 46 -15.48 13.41 3.60
N VAL A 47 -15.19 12.35 2.84
CA VAL A 47 -15.70 11.00 3.12
C VAL A 47 -14.86 10.25 4.18
N GLN A 48 -13.59 10.65 4.39
CA GLN A 48 -12.65 9.95 5.26
C GLN A 48 -12.69 10.33 6.75
N SER A 49 -13.88 10.46 7.35
CA SER A 49 -14.07 10.28 8.81
C SER A 49 -15.53 10.16 9.21
N SER A 50 -16.08 8.94 9.22
CA SER A 50 -17.24 8.61 10.05
C SER A 50 -17.25 7.15 10.49
N HIS A 51 -16.30 6.81 11.36
CA HIS A 51 -16.37 5.59 12.15
C HIS A 51 -16.14 5.91 13.64
N MET A 52 -17.00 6.80 14.16
CA MET A 52 -17.10 7.10 15.58
C MET A 52 -18.24 6.30 16.19
N VAL A 53 -17.94 5.54 17.25
CA VAL A 53 -18.94 4.79 18.01
C VAL A 53 -19.76 5.78 18.84
N SER A 54 -20.95 6.13 18.37
CA SER A 54 -21.87 7.01 19.09
C SER A 54 -22.69 6.20 20.10
N ASP A 55 -22.25 6.20 21.35
CA ASP A 55 -23.06 5.72 22.48
C ASP A 55 -24.32 6.60 22.64
N VAL A 56 -25.48 5.98 22.78
CA VAL A 56 -26.79 6.65 22.67
C VAL A 56 -27.31 7.08 24.03
N SER A 57 -26.68 8.12 24.58
CA SER A 57 -27.29 8.91 25.67
C SER A 57 -28.46 9.75 25.14
N LYS A 58 -29.62 9.60 25.77
CA LYS A 58 -30.88 10.25 25.36
C LYS A 58 -30.88 11.75 25.68
N PRO A 59 -31.30 12.62 24.74
CA PRO A 59 -32.05 13.83 25.06
C PRO A 59 -33.57 13.54 25.03
N ALA A 60 -34.33 14.23 25.88
CA ALA A 60 -35.79 14.26 25.80
C ALA A 60 -36.25 15.59 25.19
N PHE A 61 -37.30 15.58 24.36
CA PHE A 61 -38.18 16.74 24.14
C PHE A 61 -39.59 16.28 23.73
N GLU A 62 -40.53 17.22 23.70
CA GLU A 62 -41.98 17.02 23.90
C GLU A 62 -42.77 16.60 22.65
N GLU A 63 -43.91 15.92 22.84
CA GLU A 63 -44.88 15.59 21.78
C GLU A 63 -45.99 16.64 21.63
N PRO A 64 -46.43 16.93 20.38
CA PRO A 64 -47.78 17.33 20.05
C PRO A 64 -48.59 16.13 19.51
N GLY A 65 -49.53 15.60 20.30
CA GLY A 65 -50.23 14.34 20.00
C GLY A 65 -51.34 14.38 18.94
N LEU A 66 -51.80 13.20 18.50
CA LEU A 66 -52.90 13.01 17.52
C LEU A 66 -54.01 12.06 18.04
N SER A 67 -55.21 12.18 17.47
CA SER A 67 -56.47 11.83 18.16
C SER A 67 -56.98 10.37 18.01
N PRO A 68 -57.76 9.83 18.98
CA PRO A 68 -57.87 8.38 19.19
C PRO A 68 -59.08 7.73 18.48
N LYS A 69 -59.07 7.59 17.13
CA LYS A 69 -60.21 6.97 16.40
C LYS A 69 -59.95 5.74 15.52
N GLU A 70 -58.72 5.36 15.19
CA GLU A 70 -58.47 4.22 14.27
C GLU A 70 -58.20 2.85 14.93
N ILE A 71 -57.99 2.81 16.25
CA ILE A 71 -57.64 1.59 17.01
C ILE A 71 -58.70 0.47 16.91
N ARG A 72 -59.94 0.77 16.49
CA ARG A 72 -61.12 -0.08 16.72
C ARG A 72 -61.61 -0.91 15.52
N ARG A 73 -60.76 -1.34 14.57
CA ARG A 73 -61.26 -2.22 13.47
C ARG A 73 -60.39 -3.36 12.88
N LYS A 74 -59.14 -3.61 13.34
CA LYS A 74 -58.32 -4.74 12.81
C LYS A 74 -58.09 -5.94 13.77
N ARG A 75 -58.71 -5.97 14.95
CA ARG A 75 -58.82 -7.19 15.79
C ARG A 75 -59.82 -8.23 15.22
N LYS A 76 -59.61 -8.77 14.00
CA LYS A 76 -60.39 -9.92 13.50
C LYS A 76 -59.78 -10.76 12.36
N LYS A 77 -58.56 -11.29 12.52
CA LYS A 77 -58.14 -12.54 11.85
C LYS A 77 -56.88 -13.12 12.49
N GLU A 78 -56.88 -14.45 12.68
CA GLU A 78 -55.77 -15.32 13.12
C GLU A 78 -55.08 -14.96 14.46
N LYS A 79 -54.58 -15.89 15.28
CA LYS A 79 -54.36 -17.35 15.14
C LYS A 79 -55.07 -18.16 16.25
N LYS A 80 -55.20 -19.48 16.04
CA LYS A 80 -55.52 -20.48 17.10
C LYS A 80 -54.23 -21.22 17.54
N LYS A 81 -54.33 -21.95 18.67
CA LYS A 81 -53.43 -22.97 19.30
C LYS A 81 -52.66 -23.93 18.35
N PRO A 82 -51.74 -24.82 18.84
CA PRO A 82 -51.20 -25.09 20.21
C PRO A 82 -49.66 -24.80 20.32
N VAL A 83 -48.87 -24.95 21.41
CA VAL A 83 -48.83 -25.69 22.72
C VAL A 83 -48.08 -27.05 22.76
N SER A 84 -46.93 -27.05 23.47
CA SER A 84 -46.22 -28.13 24.24
C SER A 84 -45.04 -27.44 24.98
N GLU A 85 -44.89 -27.44 26.33
CA GLU A 85 -44.24 -28.47 27.20
C GLU A 85 -42.73 -28.67 26.90
N GLU A 86 -41.73 -28.75 27.81
CA GLU A 86 -41.43 -28.41 29.23
C GLU A 86 -39.87 -28.25 29.35
N ALA A 87 -39.13 -27.89 30.41
CA ALA A 87 -39.28 -27.64 31.88
C ALA A 87 -38.45 -26.34 32.25
N ALA A 88 -38.12 -25.84 33.47
CA ALA A 88 -37.98 -26.26 34.88
C ALA A 88 -36.69 -27.10 35.22
N VAL A 89 -35.83 -26.83 36.23
CA VAL A 89 -35.87 -26.00 37.48
C VAL A 89 -34.47 -25.44 37.87
N GLU A 90 -34.39 -24.14 38.19
CA GLU A 90 -33.81 -23.45 39.39
C GLU A 90 -32.47 -23.92 40.10
N GLU A 91 -31.45 -23.03 40.10
CA GLU A 91 -30.58 -22.54 41.23
C GLU A 91 -29.82 -23.47 42.23
N PRO A 92 -28.94 -22.97 43.16
CA PRO A 92 -28.11 -21.74 43.22
C PRO A 92 -26.60 -21.97 43.57
N HIS A 93 -25.82 -20.89 43.75
CA HIS A 93 -24.54 -20.87 44.50
C HIS A 93 -24.76 -20.96 46.04
N PRO A 94 -23.79 -21.46 46.83
CA PRO A 94 -22.92 -20.55 47.62
C PRO A 94 -21.44 -21.03 47.73
N ALA A 95 -20.68 -20.46 48.66
CA ALA A 95 -19.26 -20.76 48.95
C ALA A 95 -19.04 -21.13 50.43
N ASP A 96 -17.84 -21.63 50.77
CA ASP A 96 -16.89 -21.07 51.78
C ASP A 96 -16.04 -22.14 52.54
N VAL A 97 -14.85 -21.74 53.06
CA VAL A 97 -13.96 -22.36 54.09
C VAL A 97 -13.44 -23.82 53.94
N SER A 98 -12.28 -24.25 54.48
CA SER A 98 -11.17 -23.59 55.24
C SER A 98 -9.81 -24.38 55.18
N ALA A 99 -8.74 -23.76 55.73
CA ALA A 99 -7.33 -24.22 55.85
C ALA A 99 -7.12 -25.35 56.91
N VAL A 100 -5.93 -25.92 57.21
CA VAL A 100 -4.49 -25.49 57.24
C VAL A 100 -3.56 -26.66 56.82
N GLU A 101 -2.21 -26.75 56.92
CA GLU A 101 -1.06 -26.18 57.69
C GLU A 101 0.18 -26.06 56.74
N GLY A 102 1.35 -25.48 57.05
CA GLY A 102 1.86 -24.70 58.19
C GLY A 102 3.40 -24.52 58.09
N GLY A 103 3.97 -23.38 58.52
CA GLY A 103 5.43 -23.16 58.53
C GLY A 103 5.89 -21.68 58.42
N THR A 104 6.18 -21.04 59.56
CA THR A 104 6.89 -19.74 59.65
C THR A 104 8.41 -19.98 59.75
N ALA A 105 9.37 -19.03 59.68
CA ALA A 105 9.42 -17.55 59.79
C ALA A 105 10.73 -17.06 59.09
N LYS A 106 11.14 -15.77 58.96
CA LYS A 106 10.63 -14.46 59.43
C LYS A 106 11.25 -13.30 58.59
N GLU A 107 10.58 -12.15 58.63
CA GLU A 107 10.93 -10.78 58.17
C GLU A 107 12.16 -10.17 58.90
N TYR A 108 12.82 -9.03 58.58
CA TYR A 108 12.82 -7.89 57.60
C TYR A 108 14.15 -7.08 57.89
N PRO A 109 14.44 -5.83 57.41
CA PRO A 109 13.86 -4.98 56.35
C PRO A 109 14.92 -4.54 55.30
N ALA A 110 14.54 -3.61 54.41
CA ALA A 110 15.47 -2.80 53.61
C ALA A 110 15.57 -1.37 54.17
N ASP A 111 16.64 -0.64 53.85
CA ASP A 111 16.56 0.83 53.72
C ASP A 111 17.69 1.40 52.82
N ALA A 112 17.50 2.63 52.33
CA ALA A 112 18.50 3.41 51.58
C ALA A 112 18.86 4.69 52.35
N PRO A 113 19.95 5.38 51.98
CA PRO A 113 19.73 6.73 51.41
C PRO A 113 20.75 7.12 50.32
N ALA A 114 20.66 8.36 49.83
CA ALA A 114 21.39 8.85 48.66
C ALA A 114 22.13 10.19 48.89
N MET A 115 22.98 10.54 47.92
CA MET A 115 23.51 11.87 47.58
C MET A 115 24.47 12.60 48.54
N LYS A 116 25.53 13.16 47.94
CA LYS A 116 26.03 14.50 48.25
C LYS A 116 26.78 15.09 47.06
N GLU A 117 26.54 16.36 46.77
CA GLU A 117 27.23 17.15 45.74
C GLU A 117 28.46 17.87 46.33
N THR A 118 29.37 18.34 45.47
CA THR A 118 30.21 19.52 45.76
C THR A 118 30.75 20.14 44.47
N ALA A 119 30.82 21.47 44.46
CA ALA A 119 31.34 22.36 43.42
C ALA A 119 32.14 23.48 44.15
N ALA A 120 33.02 24.28 43.56
CA ALA A 120 33.75 24.28 42.28
C ALA A 120 34.90 25.31 42.42
N GLU A 121 35.87 25.36 41.49
CA GLU A 121 36.72 26.55 41.27
C GLU A 121 37.29 26.56 39.82
N GLU A 122 37.92 27.67 39.40
CA GLU A 122 37.94 28.10 38.00
C GLU A 122 39.33 28.23 37.32
N ASN A 123 39.40 27.84 36.04
CA ASN A 123 40.19 28.47 34.95
C ASN A 123 41.75 28.47 35.05
N PRO A 124 42.52 28.84 33.98
CA PRO A 124 42.11 29.39 32.67
C PRO A 124 42.60 28.64 31.40
N VAL A 125 42.18 29.21 30.26
CA VAL A 125 42.47 28.89 28.85
C VAL A 125 43.95 29.08 28.47
N ASP A 126 44.50 28.23 27.58
CA ASP A 126 45.46 28.66 26.54
C ASP A 126 45.56 27.69 25.33
N VAL A 127 45.48 28.22 24.10
CA VAL A 127 45.59 27.58 22.75
C VAL A 127 45.80 28.76 21.75
N PRO A 128 46.69 28.75 20.70
CA PRO A 128 47.18 27.60 19.93
C PRO A 128 48.69 27.55 19.61
N ALA A 129 49.14 26.39 19.10
CA ALA A 129 50.27 26.25 18.17
C ALA A 129 50.01 25.06 17.22
N GLU A 130 50.55 25.12 16.00
CA GLU A 130 50.23 24.19 14.89
C GLU A 130 51.20 22.99 14.78
N THR A 131 50.96 22.15 13.74
CA THR A 131 51.75 20.98 13.28
C THR A 131 51.60 19.70 14.13
N THR A 132 51.42 18.49 13.57
CA THR A 132 51.29 18.05 12.16
C THR A 132 50.04 17.18 11.96
N ALA A 133 49.31 17.38 10.85
CA ALA A 133 48.01 16.74 10.59
C ALA A 133 48.12 15.50 9.66
N GLU A 134 49.10 14.62 9.86
CA GLU A 134 49.26 13.37 9.10
C GLU A 134 49.02 12.14 10.00
N GLY A 135 47.74 11.83 10.26
CA GLY A 135 47.37 10.67 11.07
C GLY A 135 45.91 10.20 11.01
N ASP A 136 44.94 11.12 11.12
CA ASP A 136 43.55 10.72 11.40
C ASP A 136 42.60 10.62 10.19
N PHE A 137 42.97 11.17 9.02
CA PHE A 137 42.18 10.97 7.79
C PHE A 137 42.03 9.50 7.40
N ALA A 138 43.01 8.65 7.75
CA ALA A 138 42.95 7.21 7.54
C ALA A 138 42.01 6.45 8.52
N LYS A 139 41.68 7.05 9.69
CA LYS A 139 40.80 6.43 10.69
C LYS A 139 39.35 6.89 10.58
N SER A 140 39.11 8.14 10.20
CA SER A 140 37.75 8.65 9.95
C SER A 140 37.04 7.93 8.78
N ALA A 141 37.82 7.38 7.84
CA ALA A 141 37.32 6.58 6.72
C ALA A 141 36.78 5.18 7.11
N ILE A 142 36.86 4.76 8.38
CA ILE A 142 36.27 3.49 8.87
C ILE A 142 34.75 3.66 9.08
N ARG A 143 34.05 4.02 7.99
CA ARG A 143 32.60 4.22 7.98
C ARG A 143 31.89 2.88 7.67
N SER A 144 31.70 2.07 8.72
CA SER A 144 30.76 0.93 8.73
C SER A 144 31.00 -0.17 7.69
N CYS A 145 32.25 -0.46 7.32
CA CYS A 145 32.60 -1.59 6.45
C CYS A 145 32.49 -2.92 7.22
N LEU A 146 31.44 -3.69 6.93
CA LEU A 146 31.06 -4.91 7.67
C LEU A 146 31.62 -6.15 6.97
N ARG A 147 32.23 -7.08 7.73
CA ARG A 147 32.82 -8.31 7.19
C ARG A 147 32.07 -9.53 7.74
N ILE A 148 31.44 -10.31 6.87
CA ILE A 148 30.58 -11.44 7.23
C ILE A 148 31.22 -12.74 6.69
N GLN A 149 31.60 -13.66 7.58
CA GLN A 149 32.17 -14.96 7.21
C GLN A 149 31.08 -16.01 6.98
N VAL A 150 31.11 -16.64 5.81
CA VAL A 150 30.12 -17.59 5.28
C VAL A 150 30.79 -18.65 4.42
N SER A 151 30.17 -19.84 4.29
CA SER A 151 30.72 -20.90 3.43
C SER A 151 30.40 -20.67 1.96
N ALA A 152 31.41 -20.88 1.11
CA ALA A 152 31.24 -20.90 -0.34
C ALA A 152 30.19 -21.94 -0.76
N LYS A 153 30.17 -23.12 -0.13
CA LYS A 153 29.31 -24.24 -0.52
C LYS A 153 27.83 -23.95 -0.31
N HIS A 154 27.47 -23.36 0.84
CA HIS A 154 26.10 -22.95 1.13
C HIS A 154 25.64 -21.86 0.15
N LEU A 155 26.47 -20.84 -0.11
CA LEU A 155 26.16 -19.78 -1.08
C LEU A 155 25.95 -20.33 -2.50
N MET A 156 26.88 -21.16 -3.02
CA MET A 156 26.80 -21.71 -4.38
C MET A 156 25.63 -22.69 -4.58
N LEU A 157 25.19 -23.38 -3.52
CA LEU A 157 24.06 -24.30 -3.56
C LEU A 157 22.72 -23.55 -3.59
N ALA A 158 22.60 -22.47 -2.81
CA ALA A 158 21.34 -21.75 -2.64
C ALA A 158 21.09 -20.64 -3.68
N SER A 159 22.13 -20.16 -4.37
CA SER A 159 22.07 -18.99 -5.25
C SER A 159 22.79 -19.22 -6.57
N SER A 160 22.09 -19.01 -7.68
CA SER A 160 22.73 -19.12 -9.00
C SER A 160 23.75 -17.99 -9.23
N VAL A 161 23.55 -16.82 -8.62
CA VAL A 161 24.47 -15.67 -8.69
C VAL A 161 25.77 -15.96 -7.94
N PHE A 162 25.71 -16.41 -6.68
CA PHE A 162 26.93 -16.78 -5.94
C PHE A 162 27.65 -17.96 -6.58
N ASN A 163 26.94 -18.91 -7.19
CA ASN A 163 27.52 -19.99 -7.99
C ASN A 163 28.34 -19.43 -9.18
N LYS A 164 27.76 -18.53 -9.98
CA LYS A 164 28.46 -17.86 -11.10
C LYS A 164 29.69 -17.08 -10.64
N THR A 165 29.64 -16.41 -9.49
CA THR A 165 30.76 -15.63 -8.91
C THR A 165 31.88 -16.51 -8.37
N LEU A 166 31.56 -17.62 -7.69
CA LEU A 166 32.53 -18.45 -6.96
C LEU A 166 33.06 -19.65 -7.76
N ALA A 167 32.32 -20.14 -8.76
CA ALA A 167 32.71 -21.26 -9.62
C ALA A 167 32.79 -20.92 -11.13
N GLY A 168 32.39 -19.71 -11.55
CA GLY A 168 32.49 -19.24 -12.94
C GLY A 168 33.81 -18.55 -13.28
N SER A 169 33.88 -17.91 -14.44
CA SER A 169 35.10 -17.26 -14.97
C SER A 169 35.42 -15.88 -14.35
N TRP A 170 35.06 -15.65 -13.09
CA TRP A 170 35.21 -14.37 -12.40
C TRP A 170 36.54 -14.30 -11.62
N LYS A 171 36.97 -13.08 -11.23
CA LYS A 171 38.21 -12.87 -10.46
C LYS A 171 38.13 -13.50 -9.07
N GLU A 172 36.93 -13.52 -8.54
CA GLU A 172 36.51 -14.05 -7.25
C GLU A 172 36.72 -15.58 -7.25
N SER A 173 36.15 -16.30 -8.23
CA SER A 173 36.40 -17.74 -8.40
C SER A 173 37.89 -18.06 -8.61
N THR A 174 38.59 -17.28 -9.45
CA THR A 174 40.04 -17.46 -9.67
C THR A 174 40.82 -17.32 -8.36
N THR A 175 40.43 -16.37 -7.51
CA THR A 175 41.02 -16.14 -6.18
C THR A 175 40.70 -17.28 -5.21
N TYR A 176 39.44 -17.74 -5.18
CA TYR A 176 38.98 -18.84 -4.35
C TYR A 176 39.73 -20.14 -4.69
N LEU A 177 39.83 -20.50 -5.96
CA LEU A 177 40.57 -21.69 -6.43
C LEU A 177 42.07 -21.64 -6.12
N GLN A 178 42.68 -20.46 -6.09
CA GLN A 178 44.12 -20.30 -5.79
C GLN A 178 44.45 -20.23 -4.29
N LYS A 179 43.54 -19.70 -3.46
CA LYS A 179 43.81 -19.36 -2.04
C LYS A 179 42.94 -20.13 -1.04
N GLY A 180 42.00 -20.95 -1.52
CA GLY A 180 40.98 -21.60 -0.70
C GLY A 180 40.01 -20.62 0.00
N SER A 181 40.08 -19.32 -0.31
CA SER A 181 39.32 -18.26 0.35
C SER A 181 39.22 -17.01 -0.55
N VAL A 182 38.16 -16.22 -0.38
CA VAL A 182 37.89 -15.03 -1.21
C VAL A 182 37.09 -13.96 -0.45
N GLU A 183 37.28 -12.70 -0.82
CA GLU A 183 36.47 -11.58 -0.35
C GLU A 183 35.53 -11.12 -1.48
N VAL A 184 34.24 -10.93 -1.18
CA VAL A 184 33.21 -10.52 -2.14
C VAL A 184 32.55 -9.24 -1.64
N THR A 185 32.61 -8.16 -2.41
CA THR A 185 31.97 -6.88 -2.04
C THR A 185 30.47 -6.91 -2.34
N ALA A 186 29.68 -6.41 -1.39
CA ALA A 186 28.26 -6.12 -1.56
C ALA A 186 27.99 -4.69 -1.07
N GLU A 187 27.10 -3.97 -1.73
CA GLU A 187 26.81 -2.55 -1.42
C GLU A 187 25.29 -2.32 -1.38
N SER A 188 24.85 -1.20 -0.81
CA SER A 188 23.43 -0.78 -0.68
C SER A 188 22.49 -1.65 0.16
N TRP A 189 22.82 -2.90 0.50
CA TRP A 189 21.95 -3.77 1.29
C TRP A 189 21.78 -3.35 2.75
N ASP A 190 20.59 -3.58 3.29
CA ASP A 190 20.30 -3.55 4.72
C ASP A 190 20.98 -4.76 5.41
N ILE A 191 21.74 -4.50 6.48
CA ILE A 191 22.52 -5.53 7.19
C ILE A 191 21.62 -6.64 7.76
N GLU A 192 20.48 -6.29 8.36
CA GLU A 192 19.62 -7.29 9.00
C GLU A 192 18.90 -8.13 7.96
N ALA A 193 18.45 -7.52 6.86
CA ALA A 193 17.88 -8.24 5.73
C ALA A 193 18.88 -9.22 5.09
N LEU A 194 20.14 -8.80 4.91
CA LEU A 194 21.21 -9.66 4.40
C LEU A 194 21.54 -10.79 5.40
N MET A 195 21.63 -10.48 6.70
CA MET A 195 21.90 -11.49 7.74
C MET A 195 20.75 -12.51 7.86
N ILE A 196 19.49 -12.10 7.68
CA ILE A 196 18.33 -13.01 7.60
C ILE A 196 18.50 -14.01 6.45
N LEU A 197 18.81 -13.51 5.24
CA LEU A 197 18.99 -14.37 4.07
C LEU A 197 20.20 -15.31 4.24
N LEU A 198 21.34 -14.79 4.67
CA LEU A 198 22.56 -15.60 4.84
C LEU A 198 22.36 -16.69 5.92
N ARG A 199 21.62 -16.41 6.99
CA ARG A 199 21.23 -17.42 8.00
C ARG A 199 20.33 -18.51 7.41
N ALA A 200 19.35 -18.14 6.58
CA ALA A 200 18.50 -19.11 5.89
C ALA A 200 19.31 -20.01 4.93
N ILE A 201 20.23 -19.42 4.16
CA ILE A 201 21.17 -20.15 3.26
C ILE A 201 22.03 -21.16 4.03
N HIS A 202 22.43 -20.87 5.26
CA HIS A 202 23.21 -21.77 6.13
C HIS A 202 22.33 -22.66 7.03
N GLY A 203 21.02 -22.77 6.75
CA GLY A 203 20.09 -23.61 7.53
C GLY A 203 19.81 -23.12 8.95
N GLN A 204 20.31 -21.95 9.36
CA GLN A 204 20.19 -21.39 10.70
C GLN A 204 18.80 -20.76 10.96
N TYR A 205 17.73 -21.40 10.53
CA TYR A 205 16.35 -20.91 10.65
C TYR A 205 15.92 -20.68 12.12
N TYR A 206 16.59 -21.29 13.09
CA TYR A 206 16.39 -21.03 14.54
C TYR A 206 16.88 -19.64 14.98
N LEU A 207 17.69 -18.96 14.16
CA LEU A 207 18.14 -17.57 14.33
C LEU A 207 17.47 -16.60 13.34
N VAL A 208 16.52 -17.08 12.53
CA VAL A 208 15.72 -16.25 11.61
C VAL A 208 14.47 -15.77 12.34
N PRO A 209 14.15 -14.46 12.38
CA PRO A 209 12.96 -13.96 13.04
C PRO A 209 11.67 -14.53 12.42
N ARG A 210 10.74 -15.01 13.25
CA ARG A 210 9.40 -15.45 12.80
C ARG A 210 8.44 -14.31 12.48
N ARG A 211 8.85 -13.05 12.74
CA ARG A 211 8.07 -11.84 12.43
C ARG A 211 9.00 -10.82 11.80
N LEU A 212 8.59 -10.25 10.69
CA LEU A 212 9.24 -9.12 10.02
C LEU A 212 8.22 -7.99 9.87
N THR A 213 8.69 -6.74 9.88
CA THR A 213 7.88 -5.61 9.40
C THR A 213 7.71 -5.71 7.89
N LEU A 214 6.73 -4.99 7.34
CA LEU A 214 6.47 -4.89 5.90
C LEU A 214 7.74 -4.51 5.13
N GLU A 215 8.47 -3.50 5.62
CA GLU A 215 9.72 -3.05 5.01
C GLU A 215 10.82 -4.11 5.09
N MET A 216 10.97 -4.80 6.22
CA MET A 216 12.02 -5.82 6.37
C MET A 216 11.72 -7.05 5.50
N LEU A 217 10.45 -7.44 5.37
CA LEU A 217 10.02 -8.50 4.45
C LEU A 217 10.27 -8.11 2.98
N ALA A 218 10.00 -6.85 2.61
CA ALA A 218 10.31 -6.33 1.28
C ALA A 218 11.82 -6.31 1.01
N LYS A 219 12.65 -5.84 1.96
CA LYS A 219 14.12 -5.84 1.87
C LYS A 219 14.68 -7.25 1.68
N VAL A 220 14.25 -8.20 2.49
CA VAL A 220 14.66 -9.62 2.37
C VAL A 220 14.28 -10.18 1.00
N ALA A 221 13.09 -9.86 0.49
CA ALA A 221 12.66 -10.24 -0.86
C ALA A 221 13.55 -9.63 -1.95
N VAL A 222 13.88 -8.33 -1.91
CA VAL A 222 14.77 -7.68 -2.90
C VAL A 222 16.15 -8.35 -2.95
N ILE A 223 16.73 -8.66 -1.78
CA ILE A 223 18.04 -9.30 -1.71
C ILE A 223 17.99 -10.75 -2.23
N ALA A 224 16.91 -11.48 -1.97
CA ALA A 224 16.73 -12.85 -2.43
C ALA A 224 16.38 -12.98 -3.93
N ASP A 225 15.75 -11.94 -4.49
CA ASP A 225 15.54 -11.76 -5.93
C ASP A 225 16.88 -11.49 -6.63
N TYR A 226 17.63 -10.48 -6.16
CA TYR A 226 18.94 -10.11 -6.71
C TYR A 226 19.94 -11.28 -6.73
N TYR A 227 19.98 -12.11 -5.68
CA TYR A 227 20.86 -13.28 -5.63
C TYR A 227 20.27 -14.55 -6.25
N ASP A 228 19.05 -14.53 -6.80
CA ASP A 228 18.40 -15.69 -7.45
C ASP A 228 18.40 -16.92 -6.51
N CYS A 229 17.75 -16.77 -5.35
CA CYS A 229 17.76 -17.74 -4.25
C CYS A 229 16.43 -17.83 -3.45
N LYS A 230 15.33 -17.37 -4.05
CA LYS A 230 13.97 -17.28 -3.47
C LYS A 230 13.50 -18.57 -2.77
N GLU A 231 13.82 -19.73 -3.31
CA GLU A 231 13.47 -21.06 -2.80
C GLU A 231 13.92 -21.25 -1.34
N THR A 232 15.07 -20.66 -0.97
CA THR A 232 15.62 -20.68 0.40
C THR A 232 14.66 -20.07 1.44
N LEU A 233 13.78 -19.16 1.00
CA LEU A 233 12.83 -18.46 1.86
C LEU A 233 11.44 -19.11 1.90
N TYR A 234 11.19 -20.14 1.07
CA TYR A 234 9.86 -20.75 0.92
C TYR A 234 9.30 -21.23 2.27
N PHE A 235 10.10 -21.92 3.08
CA PHE A 235 9.70 -22.42 4.41
C PHE A 235 9.31 -21.30 5.41
N MET A 236 9.85 -20.09 5.26
CA MET A 236 9.54 -18.95 6.14
C MET A 236 8.37 -18.09 5.63
N THR A 237 7.98 -18.25 4.36
CA THR A 237 7.04 -17.35 3.66
C THR A 237 5.69 -17.25 4.37
N ASP A 238 5.01 -18.37 4.60
CA ASP A 238 3.71 -18.41 5.30
C ASP A 238 3.82 -17.86 6.73
N THR A 239 4.93 -18.15 7.41
CA THR A 239 5.18 -17.68 8.79
C THR A 239 5.32 -16.16 8.83
N TRP A 240 6.01 -15.55 7.87
CA TRP A 240 6.14 -14.10 7.78
C TRP A 240 4.83 -13.44 7.38
N LEU A 241 4.20 -13.88 6.29
CA LEU A 241 2.95 -13.30 5.80
C LEU A 241 1.81 -13.37 6.84
N ALA A 242 1.74 -14.44 7.64
CA ALA A 242 0.77 -14.57 8.73
C ALA A 242 1.13 -13.79 10.01
N ASN A 243 2.30 -13.14 10.09
CA ASN A 243 2.75 -12.39 11.27
C ASN A 243 3.14 -10.92 11.01
N THR A 244 3.17 -10.45 9.76
CA THR A 244 3.16 -9.02 9.42
C THR A 244 1.90 -8.38 10.02
N LYS A 245 2.04 -7.21 10.66
CA LYS A 245 0.92 -6.50 11.32
C LYS A 245 0.28 -5.45 10.42
N GLU A 246 1.06 -4.98 9.46
CA GLU A 246 0.77 -3.91 8.54
C GLU A 246 -0.19 -4.41 7.46
N ASN A 247 -1.49 -4.10 7.59
CA ASN A 247 -2.49 -4.48 6.59
C ASN A 247 -2.18 -3.84 5.22
N ILE A 248 -2.71 -4.45 4.14
CA ILE A 248 -2.68 -3.84 2.81
C ILE A 248 -3.42 -2.49 2.87
N PRO A 249 -2.79 -1.36 2.50
CA PRO A 249 -3.44 -0.05 2.52
C PRO A 249 -4.66 0.01 1.59
N THR A 250 -5.70 0.74 2.02
CA THR A 250 -6.88 1.04 1.19
C THR A 250 -6.65 2.20 0.20
N THR A 251 -5.47 2.84 0.26
CA THR A 251 -5.11 4.02 -0.53
C THR A 251 -3.67 3.97 -1.03
N THR A 252 -3.39 4.69 -2.13
CA THR A 252 -2.03 4.82 -2.70
C THR A 252 -1.06 5.42 -1.68
N SER A 253 0.00 4.67 -1.39
CA SER A 253 0.99 4.97 -0.34
C SER A 253 2.27 4.16 -0.60
N ARG A 254 3.39 4.52 0.06
CA ARG A 254 4.64 3.73 0.02
C ARG A 254 4.39 2.25 0.33
N ASP A 255 3.63 2.01 1.39
CA ASP A 255 3.34 0.66 1.90
C ASP A 255 2.49 -0.15 0.91
N LEU A 256 1.69 0.50 0.05
CA LEU A 256 1.00 -0.18 -1.04
C LEU A 256 1.98 -0.69 -2.11
N ILE A 257 3.06 0.04 -2.39
CA ILE A 257 4.11 -0.37 -3.34
C ILE A 257 5.03 -1.44 -2.72
N LEU A 258 5.32 -1.37 -1.42
CA LEU A 258 5.96 -2.47 -0.69
C LEU A 258 5.12 -3.76 -0.74
N TRP A 259 3.80 -3.63 -0.52
CA TRP A 259 2.86 -4.75 -0.68
C TRP A 259 2.77 -5.27 -2.11
N LEU A 260 2.84 -4.39 -3.12
CA LEU A 260 2.87 -4.79 -4.55
C LEU A 260 4.09 -5.66 -4.85
N TRP A 261 5.28 -5.23 -4.40
CA TRP A 261 6.51 -6.01 -4.53
C TRP A 261 6.40 -7.36 -3.82
N ILE A 262 5.92 -7.40 -2.57
CA ILE A 262 5.73 -8.64 -1.81
C ILE A 262 4.72 -9.57 -2.50
N ALA A 263 3.61 -9.05 -3.02
CA ALA A 263 2.61 -9.84 -3.72
C ALA A 263 3.10 -10.37 -5.07
N TRP A 264 3.98 -9.64 -5.75
CA TRP A 264 4.70 -10.12 -6.93
C TRP A 264 5.71 -11.22 -6.55
N PHE A 265 6.67 -10.91 -5.69
CA PHE A 265 7.78 -11.82 -5.34
C PHE A 265 7.28 -13.15 -4.76
N TYR A 266 6.38 -13.12 -3.78
CA TYR A 266 5.81 -14.33 -3.16
C TYR A 266 4.65 -14.96 -3.95
N GLN A 267 4.31 -14.42 -5.14
CA GLN A 267 3.29 -14.95 -6.04
C GLN A 267 1.90 -15.06 -5.38
N LEU A 268 1.33 -13.93 -4.96
CA LEU A 268 0.08 -13.81 -4.19
C LEU A 268 -1.04 -13.17 -5.04
N PRO A 269 -1.83 -13.93 -5.84
CA PRO A 269 -2.61 -13.34 -6.93
C PRO A 269 -3.80 -12.47 -6.48
N SER A 270 -4.46 -12.83 -5.38
CA SER A 270 -5.60 -12.05 -4.86
C SER A 270 -5.17 -10.75 -4.18
N GLN A 271 -4.05 -10.77 -3.46
CA GLN A 271 -3.40 -9.58 -2.93
C GLN A 271 -2.95 -8.68 -4.09
N PHE A 272 -2.20 -9.21 -5.06
CA PHE A 272 -1.73 -8.48 -6.24
C PHE A 272 -2.89 -7.81 -7.01
N LYS A 273 -3.99 -8.53 -7.25
CA LYS A 273 -5.18 -7.97 -7.91
C LYS A 273 -5.85 -6.87 -7.07
N SER A 274 -5.90 -7.00 -5.74
CA SER A 274 -6.41 -5.94 -4.86
C SER A 274 -5.52 -4.69 -4.89
N ILE A 275 -4.20 -4.88 -4.76
CA ILE A 275 -3.20 -3.81 -4.69
C ILE A 275 -3.14 -3.02 -6.01
N THR A 276 -3.07 -3.71 -7.15
CA THR A 276 -3.06 -3.07 -8.47
C THR A 276 -4.38 -2.34 -8.74
N SER A 277 -5.54 -2.88 -8.34
CA SER A 277 -6.83 -2.19 -8.43
C SER A 277 -6.82 -0.85 -7.69
N ILE A 278 -6.32 -0.82 -6.45
CA ILE A 278 -6.21 0.41 -5.64
C ILE A 278 -5.26 1.40 -6.31
N ALA A 279 -4.05 0.95 -6.67
CA ALA A 279 -3.02 1.79 -7.29
C ALA A 279 -3.50 2.42 -8.59
N MET A 280 -4.08 1.65 -9.51
CA MET A 280 -4.61 2.17 -10.78
C MET A 280 -5.79 3.13 -10.58
N SER A 281 -6.65 2.89 -9.58
CA SER A 281 -7.84 3.71 -9.34
C SER A 281 -7.53 5.06 -8.67
N GLN A 282 -6.54 5.12 -7.78
CA GLN A 282 -6.30 6.25 -6.87
C GLN A 282 -4.95 6.98 -7.10
N SER A 283 -4.17 6.61 -8.12
CA SER A 283 -2.91 7.31 -8.42
C SER A 283 -3.15 8.54 -9.29
N LYS A 284 -2.80 9.70 -8.74
CA LYS A 284 -2.92 11.02 -9.39
C LYS A 284 -1.92 11.24 -10.52
N ASN A 285 -0.83 10.50 -10.54
CA ASN A 285 0.25 10.58 -11.51
C ASN A 285 0.62 9.15 -11.94
N LEU A 286 1.68 9.01 -12.74
CA LEU A 286 2.31 7.71 -13.00
C LEU A 286 2.67 7.01 -11.67
N ILE A 287 2.40 5.71 -11.62
CA ILE A 287 2.76 4.81 -10.53
C ILE A 287 4.23 4.44 -10.72
N ASP A 288 5.03 4.70 -9.69
CA ASP A 288 6.46 4.41 -9.63
C ASP A 288 6.75 3.17 -8.76
N THR A 289 7.88 2.51 -9.01
CA THR A 289 8.32 1.33 -8.24
C THR A 289 9.02 1.68 -6.93
N LEU A 290 9.37 2.96 -6.72
CA LEU A 290 10.25 3.42 -5.64
C LEU A 290 11.64 2.75 -5.68
N GLY A 291 12.07 2.25 -6.84
CA GLY A 291 13.30 1.47 -7.00
C GLY A 291 13.22 0.01 -6.53
N LEU A 292 12.01 -0.53 -6.30
CA LEU A 292 11.81 -1.96 -6.10
C LEU A 292 11.87 -2.71 -7.45
N PRO A 293 12.35 -3.97 -7.50
CA PRO A 293 12.44 -4.79 -8.72
C PRO A 293 11.06 -5.35 -9.16
N ILE A 294 10.04 -4.50 -9.19
CA ILE A 294 8.73 -4.80 -9.78
C ILE A 294 8.89 -4.72 -11.31
N PRO A 295 8.66 -5.80 -12.08
CA PRO A 295 8.96 -5.78 -13.52
C PRO A 295 8.15 -4.79 -14.34
N ASP A 296 8.76 -4.28 -15.41
CA ASP A 296 8.22 -3.22 -16.26
C ASP A 296 6.84 -3.56 -16.84
N ASN A 297 6.56 -4.84 -17.15
CA ASN A 297 5.26 -5.28 -17.66
C ASN A 297 4.10 -5.15 -16.64
N VAL A 298 4.39 -4.92 -15.36
CA VAL A 298 3.42 -4.53 -14.33
C VAL A 298 3.16 -3.02 -14.34
N ILE A 299 4.14 -2.21 -14.72
CA ILE A 299 4.20 -0.76 -14.46
C ILE A 299 4.00 0.06 -15.74
N GLU A 300 4.81 -0.18 -16.77
CA GLU A 300 5.09 0.73 -17.88
C GLU A 300 4.31 0.39 -19.18
N THR A 301 4.18 1.38 -20.04
CA THR A 301 3.34 1.37 -21.25
C THR A 301 4.07 0.84 -22.48
N ASP A 302 4.07 -0.48 -22.70
CA ASP A 302 4.13 -1.01 -24.08
C ASP A 302 2.71 -1.03 -24.69
N GLU A 303 2.60 -0.85 -26.02
CA GLU A 303 1.30 -0.75 -26.71
C GLU A 303 0.51 -2.07 -26.78
N THR A 304 1.08 -3.19 -26.33
CA THR A 304 0.51 -4.54 -26.44
C THR A 304 0.10 -5.15 -25.09
N THR A 305 0.78 -4.82 -23.99
CA THR A 305 0.55 -5.40 -22.64
C THR A 305 -0.39 -4.57 -21.76
N GLU A 306 -1.12 -5.24 -20.86
CA GLU A 306 -1.97 -4.60 -19.83
C GLU A 306 -1.17 -4.32 -18.55
N SER A 307 -0.61 -3.12 -18.43
CA SER A 307 0.14 -2.64 -17.26
C SER A 307 -0.62 -1.56 -16.47
N MET A 308 -0.18 -1.25 -15.25
CA MET A 308 -0.92 -0.37 -14.35
C MET A 308 -1.10 1.05 -14.88
N ASN A 309 -0.02 1.69 -15.36
CA ASN A 309 -0.13 3.05 -15.89
C ASN A 309 -0.99 3.10 -17.14
N ARG A 310 -0.87 2.10 -18.04
CA ARG A 310 -1.69 1.99 -19.24
C ARG A 310 -3.18 1.85 -18.91
N CYS A 311 -3.54 0.98 -17.97
CA CYS A 311 -4.93 0.75 -17.57
C CYS A 311 -5.55 1.97 -16.88
N ARG A 312 -4.78 2.67 -16.01
CA ARG A 312 -5.16 3.96 -15.42
C ARG A 312 -5.43 5.01 -16.49
N GLU A 313 -4.46 5.25 -17.38
CA GLU A 313 -4.57 6.28 -18.42
C GLU A 313 -5.71 6.00 -19.40
N LYS A 314 -5.87 4.74 -19.82
CA LYS A 314 -7.00 4.34 -20.67
C LYS A 314 -8.33 4.64 -19.99
N ALA A 315 -8.52 4.26 -18.73
CA ALA A 315 -9.80 4.48 -18.05
C ALA A 315 -10.13 5.96 -17.82
N ILE A 316 -9.11 6.80 -17.53
CA ILE A 316 -9.27 8.26 -17.46
C ILE A 316 -9.63 8.82 -18.84
N SER A 317 -8.93 8.40 -19.90
CA SER A 317 -9.19 8.83 -21.28
C SER A 317 -10.60 8.44 -21.76
N ASP A 318 -11.00 7.19 -21.55
CA ASP A 318 -12.32 6.65 -21.90
C ASP A 318 -13.46 7.41 -21.19
N LEU A 319 -13.26 7.77 -19.91
CA LEU A 319 -14.22 8.57 -19.14
C LEU A 319 -14.33 10.01 -19.68
N ILE A 320 -13.22 10.67 -20.01
CA ILE A 320 -13.25 12.00 -20.60
C ILE A 320 -13.87 11.96 -22.01
N VAL A 321 -13.59 10.91 -22.81
CA VAL A 321 -14.27 10.68 -24.11
C VAL A 321 -15.77 10.55 -23.90
N GLN A 322 -16.23 9.71 -22.98
CA GLN A 322 -17.66 9.53 -22.68
C GLN A 322 -18.36 10.84 -22.26
N LEU A 323 -17.69 11.72 -21.52
CA LEU A 323 -18.23 13.06 -21.19
C LEU A 323 -18.44 13.93 -22.43
N HIS A 324 -17.45 13.99 -23.33
CA HIS A 324 -17.57 14.74 -24.59
C HIS A 324 -18.63 14.13 -25.52
N GLU A 325 -18.64 12.81 -25.69
CA GLU A 325 -19.65 12.11 -26.50
C GLU A 325 -21.08 12.32 -25.95
N THR A 326 -21.26 12.29 -24.63
CA THR A 326 -22.57 12.55 -23.99
C THR A 326 -23.02 13.99 -24.21
N ARG A 327 -22.10 14.97 -24.09
CA ARG A 327 -22.37 16.37 -24.43
C ARG A 327 -22.80 16.52 -25.88
N ASP A 328 -22.06 15.93 -26.81
CA ASP A 328 -22.30 16.10 -28.25
C ASP A 328 -23.55 15.31 -28.70
N ALA A 329 -23.93 14.25 -28.00
CA ALA A 329 -25.20 13.55 -28.20
C ALA A 329 -26.43 14.40 -27.82
N PHE A 330 -26.36 15.24 -26.78
CA PHE A 330 -27.41 16.25 -26.51
C PHE A 330 -27.43 17.34 -27.59
N LEU A 331 -26.27 17.77 -28.09
CA LEU A 331 -26.17 18.77 -29.17
C LEU A 331 -26.79 18.27 -30.49
N HIS A 332 -26.48 17.03 -30.86
CA HIS A 332 -26.88 16.41 -32.14
C HIS A 332 -28.18 15.60 -32.06
N ALA A 333 -28.97 15.79 -31.01
CA ALA A 333 -30.31 15.23 -30.84
C ALA A 333 -30.42 13.69 -30.76
N SER A 334 -29.34 12.99 -30.40
CA SER A 334 -29.36 11.55 -30.12
C SER A 334 -29.63 11.20 -28.64
N LEU A 335 -29.52 12.17 -27.72
CA LEU A 335 -30.06 12.13 -26.36
C LEU A 335 -31.05 13.28 -26.14
N GLY A 336 -32.02 13.10 -25.24
CA GLY A 336 -32.97 14.11 -24.77
C GLY A 336 -34.27 14.20 -25.59
N CYS A 337 -35.40 14.04 -24.89
CA CYS A 337 -36.72 13.82 -25.50
C CYS A 337 -37.36 15.05 -26.18
N CYS A 338 -36.93 16.27 -25.86
CA CYS A 338 -37.42 17.52 -26.45
C CYS A 338 -36.31 18.57 -26.56
N PHE A 339 -36.57 19.67 -27.28
CA PHE A 339 -35.58 20.74 -27.48
C PHE A 339 -35.12 21.36 -26.16
N GLU A 340 -36.06 21.59 -25.23
CA GLU A 340 -35.82 22.14 -23.91
C GLU A 340 -34.93 21.21 -23.08
N CYS A 341 -35.27 19.92 -23.04
CA CYS A 341 -34.48 18.88 -22.36
C CYS A 341 -33.04 18.87 -22.89
N ARG A 342 -32.85 18.83 -24.21
CA ARG A 342 -31.52 18.82 -24.82
C ARG A 342 -30.71 20.07 -24.53
N SER A 343 -31.32 21.25 -24.68
CA SER A 343 -30.65 22.53 -24.43
C SER A 343 -30.24 22.67 -22.96
N ILE A 344 -31.10 22.25 -22.04
CA ILE A 344 -30.84 22.30 -20.59
C ILE A 344 -29.77 21.28 -20.18
N MET A 345 -29.83 20.03 -20.67
CA MET A 345 -28.84 19.01 -20.35
C MET A 345 -27.47 19.28 -20.99
N TYR A 346 -27.43 19.72 -22.25
CA TYR A 346 -26.22 20.17 -22.93
C TYR A 346 -25.56 21.33 -22.17
N GLY A 347 -26.33 22.36 -21.83
CA GLY A 347 -25.85 23.52 -21.09
C GLY A 347 -25.33 23.15 -19.70
N ALA A 348 -26.08 22.31 -18.96
CA ALA A 348 -25.67 21.85 -17.64
C ALA A 348 -24.38 21.01 -17.70
N LEU A 349 -24.27 20.05 -18.62
CA LEU A 349 -23.08 19.21 -18.75
C LEU A 349 -21.86 20.04 -19.18
N THR A 350 -22.04 20.96 -20.12
CA THR A 350 -20.99 21.89 -20.56
C THR A 350 -20.49 22.77 -19.40
N LEU A 351 -21.39 23.28 -18.56
CA LEU A 351 -21.04 24.05 -17.37
C LEU A 351 -20.30 23.22 -16.31
N GLN A 352 -20.71 21.96 -16.07
CA GLN A 352 -19.99 21.05 -15.17
C GLN A 352 -18.61 20.72 -15.72
N MET A 353 -18.48 20.35 -17.00
CA MET A 353 -17.18 20.06 -17.62
C MET A 353 -16.25 21.29 -17.62
N GLN A 354 -16.79 22.51 -17.80
CA GLN A 354 -16.01 23.74 -17.76
C GLN A 354 -15.52 24.08 -16.35
N SER A 355 -16.39 24.00 -15.33
CA SER A 355 -15.97 24.19 -13.93
C SER A 355 -15.02 23.09 -13.44
N SER A 356 -15.01 21.96 -14.14
CA SER A 356 -14.15 20.80 -13.84
C SER A 356 -12.80 20.79 -14.58
N ASN A 357 -12.54 21.75 -15.48
CA ASN A 357 -11.38 21.75 -16.40
C ASN A 357 -11.31 20.50 -17.31
N LEU A 358 -12.48 19.92 -17.64
CA LEU A 358 -12.62 18.76 -18.52
C LEU A 358 -13.06 19.14 -19.94
N LEU A 359 -13.50 20.39 -20.17
CA LEU A 359 -14.09 20.83 -21.45
C LEU A 359 -13.05 21.30 -22.49
N SER A 360 -12.20 22.27 -22.12
CA SER A 360 -11.22 22.90 -23.01
C SER A 360 -10.14 23.66 -22.23
N PRO A 361 -8.83 23.37 -22.42
CA PRO A 361 -8.31 22.22 -23.17
C PRO A 361 -8.80 20.90 -22.57
N LYS A 362 -8.87 19.84 -23.39
CA LYS A 362 -9.11 18.48 -22.88
C LYS A 362 -7.85 18.03 -22.12
N PRO A 363 -7.95 17.35 -20.97
CA PRO A 363 -6.79 16.72 -20.34
C PRO A 363 -6.16 15.67 -21.26
N GLU A 364 -4.83 15.55 -21.21
CA GLU A 364 -4.03 14.65 -22.06
C GLU A 364 -3.17 13.71 -21.19
N ALA A 365 -2.76 12.57 -21.76
CA ALA A 365 -1.89 11.59 -21.08
C ALA A 365 -0.52 12.22 -20.71
N PRO A 366 0.08 11.88 -19.55
CA PRO A 366 -0.30 10.84 -18.59
C PRO A 366 -1.38 11.27 -17.56
N PHE A 367 -2.13 12.34 -17.85
CA PHE A 367 -3.16 12.92 -16.98
C PHE A 367 -2.61 13.30 -15.59
N PRO A 368 -1.62 14.21 -15.50
CA PRO A 368 -1.00 14.59 -14.24
C PRO A 368 -2.00 15.24 -13.27
N ASN A 369 -1.87 14.90 -12.00
CA ASN A 369 -2.78 15.24 -10.90
C ASN A 369 -4.22 14.68 -11.01
N LEU A 370 -4.53 13.82 -11.99
CA LEU A 370 -5.87 13.27 -12.21
C LEU A 370 -5.95 11.79 -11.74
N ASP A 371 -6.98 11.54 -10.94
CA ASP A 371 -7.27 10.31 -10.21
C ASP A 371 -8.62 9.77 -10.71
N TYR A 372 -8.67 8.48 -11.07
CA TYR A 372 -9.85 7.88 -11.70
C TYR A 372 -11.04 7.77 -10.72
N ASN A 373 -10.79 7.32 -9.48
CA ASN A 373 -11.83 7.18 -8.44
C ASN A 373 -12.48 8.54 -8.11
N CYS A 374 -11.64 9.59 -7.96
CA CYS A 374 -12.09 10.96 -7.75
C CYS A 374 -12.88 11.50 -8.94
N LEU A 375 -12.43 11.21 -10.18
CA LEU A 375 -13.11 11.64 -11.40
C LEU A 375 -14.50 10.98 -11.55
N VAL A 376 -14.63 9.68 -11.27
CA VAL A 376 -15.93 8.98 -11.26
C VAL A 376 -16.86 9.56 -10.20
N GLN A 377 -16.40 9.71 -8.96
CA GLN A 377 -17.20 10.31 -7.88
C GLN A 377 -17.69 11.71 -8.23
N TRP A 378 -16.85 12.50 -8.89
CA TRP A 378 -17.20 13.87 -9.29
C TRP A 378 -18.23 13.91 -10.42
N VAL A 379 -18.09 13.06 -11.45
CA VAL A 379 -19.07 12.91 -12.54
C VAL A 379 -20.41 12.42 -12.00
N MET A 380 -20.41 11.47 -11.07
CA MET A 380 -21.63 11.03 -10.36
C MET A 380 -22.23 12.13 -9.47
N ALA A 381 -21.42 13.04 -8.95
CA ALA A 381 -21.85 14.21 -8.18
C ALA A 381 -22.27 15.42 -9.05
N PHE A 382 -22.20 15.33 -10.38
CA PHE A 382 -22.66 16.43 -11.26
C PHE A 382 -24.15 16.73 -11.01
N ARG A 383 -24.43 17.99 -10.62
CA ARG A 383 -25.79 18.45 -10.36
C ARG A 383 -26.62 18.37 -11.64
N SER A 384 -27.52 17.40 -11.68
CA SER A 384 -28.55 17.30 -12.71
C SER A 384 -29.52 18.48 -12.61
N PRO A 385 -29.86 19.16 -13.70
CA PRO A 385 -30.81 20.27 -13.68
C PRO A 385 -32.24 19.77 -13.46
N GLY A 386 -33.05 20.56 -12.76
CA GLY A 386 -34.48 20.32 -12.57
C GLY A 386 -35.28 21.50 -13.09
N TRP A 387 -36.24 21.25 -13.97
CA TRP A 387 -37.11 22.26 -14.57
C TRP A 387 -38.54 21.72 -14.70
N TYR A 388 -39.48 22.62 -15.00
CA TYR A 388 -40.88 22.28 -15.18
C TYR A 388 -41.25 22.29 -16.66
N ASP A 389 -42.09 21.36 -17.08
CA ASP A 389 -42.66 21.36 -18.43
C ASP A 389 -43.64 22.53 -18.57
N SER A 390 -43.65 23.15 -19.76
CA SER A 390 -44.57 24.24 -20.06
C SER A 390 -46.03 23.74 -20.06
N PRO A 391 -46.97 24.42 -19.37
CA PRO A 391 -48.37 24.01 -19.35
C PRO A 391 -48.95 24.05 -20.77
N SER A 392 -49.76 23.03 -21.09
CA SER A 392 -50.39 22.95 -22.41
C SER A 392 -51.38 24.11 -22.59
N ARG A 393 -51.23 24.85 -23.70
CA ARG A 393 -52.08 26.02 -24.03
C ARG A 393 -53.58 25.70 -24.15
N TYR A 394 -53.95 24.42 -24.15
CA TYR A 394 -55.32 23.92 -24.21
C TYR A 394 -55.92 23.51 -22.85
N SER A 395 -55.20 23.64 -21.73
CA SER A 395 -55.72 23.31 -20.40
C SER A 395 -55.52 24.45 -19.40
N SER A 396 -56.62 25.09 -19.01
CA SER A 396 -56.67 26.07 -17.90
C SER A 396 -56.41 25.47 -16.52
N TYR A 397 -56.16 24.15 -16.44
CA TYR A 397 -55.95 23.41 -15.19
C TYR A 397 -54.67 22.55 -15.20
N SER A 398 -53.82 22.61 -16.23
CA SER A 398 -52.55 21.86 -16.22
C SER A 398 -51.54 22.51 -15.27
N GLN A 399 -51.45 21.99 -14.05
CA GLN A 399 -50.41 22.33 -13.09
C GLN A 399 -49.03 22.01 -13.68
N SER A 400 -48.04 22.88 -13.45
CA SER A 400 -46.67 22.70 -13.93
C SER A 400 -46.06 21.44 -13.32
N ALA A 401 -45.81 20.42 -14.14
CA ALA A 401 -45.14 19.18 -13.73
C ALA A 401 -43.62 19.34 -13.81
N LEU A 402 -42.91 18.76 -12.84
CA LEU A 402 -41.45 18.64 -12.92
C LEU A 402 -41.11 17.68 -14.07
N HIS A 403 -40.24 18.10 -14.99
CA HIS A 403 -39.86 17.30 -16.15
C HIS A 403 -39.20 15.98 -15.73
N ARG A 404 -39.55 14.88 -16.41
CA ARG A 404 -39.00 13.53 -16.17
C ARG A 404 -38.86 12.74 -17.46
N CYS A 405 -37.62 12.50 -17.89
CA CYS A 405 -37.26 11.47 -18.86
C CYS A 405 -35.98 10.75 -18.41
N SER A 406 -35.60 9.67 -19.09
CA SER A 406 -34.37 8.90 -18.82
C SER A 406 -33.09 9.75 -18.87
N ASP A 407 -33.10 10.77 -19.72
CA ASP A 407 -31.92 11.52 -20.13
C ASP A 407 -31.77 12.83 -19.33
N ALA A 408 -32.74 13.15 -18.46
CA ALA A 408 -32.76 14.34 -17.60
C ALA A 408 -31.95 14.18 -16.30
N SER A 409 -31.00 13.24 -16.27
CA SER A 409 -30.17 12.95 -15.09
C SER A 409 -28.79 12.45 -15.51
N PHE A 410 -27.74 13.01 -14.88
CA PHE A 410 -26.37 12.53 -15.06
C PHE A 410 -26.12 11.19 -14.37
N ILE A 411 -26.87 10.88 -13.30
CA ILE A 411 -26.77 9.59 -12.61
C ILE A 411 -27.24 8.44 -13.51
N SER A 412 -28.26 8.65 -14.36
CA SER A 412 -28.66 7.64 -15.36
C SER A 412 -27.73 7.63 -16.58
N ALA A 413 -27.26 8.78 -17.05
CA ALA A 413 -26.31 8.86 -18.17
C ALA A 413 -24.99 8.11 -17.87
N PHE A 414 -24.45 8.27 -16.65
CA PHE A 414 -23.17 7.71 -16.23
C PHE A 414 -23.29 6.47 -15.32
N ALA A 415 -24.48 5.86 -15.25
CA ALA A 415 -24.79 4.69 -14.39
C ALA A 415 -23.91 3.44 -14.59
N LYS A 416 -23.07 3.42 -15.63
CA LYS A 416 -22.15 2.31 -15.95
C LYS A 416 -20.74 2.50 -15.40
N LEU A 417 -20.39 3.67 -14.87
CA LEU A 417 -19.09 3.90 -14.28
C LEU A 417 -18.94 3.08 -12.99
N LYS A 418 -17.75 2.52 -12.79
CA LYS A 418 -17.34 1.83 -11.56
C LYS A 418 -16.40 2.73 -10.78
N ASP A 419 -16.55 2.81 -9.46
CA ASP A 419 -15.67 3.62 -8.61
C ASP A 419 -14.21 3.12 -8.60
N SER A 420 -13.96 1.85 -8.97
CA SER A 420 -12.62 1.29 -9.09
C SER A 420 -12.41 0.53 -10.40
N LEU A 421 -11.14 0.47 -10.81
CA LEU A 421 -10.64 -0.33 -11.93
C LEU A 421 -10.39 -1.77 -11.48
N GLU A 422 -10.58 -2.72 -12.40
CA GLU A 422 -10.25 -4.11 -12.11
C GLU A 422 -8.73 -4.30 -12.09
N GLY A 423 -8.23 -4.96 -11.04
CA GLY A 423 -6.80 -5.22 -10.87
C GLY A 423 -6.24 -6.21 -11.87
N LEU A 424 -4.92 -6.12 -12.09
CA LEU A 424 -4.19 -6.99 -13.00
C LEU A 424 -4.18 -8.45 -12.47
N ASP A 425 -4.17 -9.41 -13.39
CA ASP A 425 -4.04 -10.84 -13.07
C ASP A 425 -2.58 -11.24 -13.10
N LEU A 426 -2.03 -11.55 -11.91
CA LEU A 426 -0.64 -11.97 -11.72
C LEU A 426 -0.25 -13.15 -12.63
N ASN A 427 -1.15 -14.11 -12.82
CA ASN A 427 -0.87 -15.33 -13.59
C ASN A 427 -0.69 -15.02 -15.09
N ARG A 428 -1.38 -14.00 -15.61
CA ARG A 428 -1.23 -13.57 -17.01
C ARG A 428 0.10 -12.86 -17.27
N LEU A 429 0.69 -12.25 -16.24
CA LEU A 429 1.96 -11.52 -16.33
C LEU A 429 3.19 -12.44 -16.13
N THR A 430 3.05 -13.53 -15.38
CA THR A 430 4.18 -14.44 -15.06
C THR A 430 4.36 -15.59 -16.06
N VAL A 431 3.31 -16.01 -16.78
CA VAL A 431 3.40 -17.06 -17.82
C VAL A 431 4.45 -16.75 -18.88
N GLY A 432 4.62 -15.48 -19.30
CA GLY A 432 5.64 -15.08 -20.27
C GLY A 432 7.09 -15.17 -19.75
N GLN A 433 7.32 -15.07 -18.43
CA GLN A 433 8.67 -15.07 -17.87
C GLN A 433 9.31 -16.47 -17.90
N PHE A 434 8.52 -17.55 -17.84
CA PHE A 434 9.02 -18.92 -17.94
C PHE A 434 9.56 -19.29 -19.34
N GLU A 435 9.19 -18.55 -20.38
CA GLU A 435 9.78 -18.71 -21.72
C GLU A 435 11.02 -17.82 -21.93
N ILE A 436 11.03 -16.62 -21.35
CA ILE A 436 12.08 -15.61 -21.56
C ILE A 436 13.31 -15.82 -20.64
N SER A 437 13.15 -16.47 -19.48
CA SER A 437 14.22 -16.72 -18.49
C SER A 437 15.46 -17.52 -18.99
N LYS A 438 15.45 -17.98 -20.23
CA LYS A 438 16.61 -18.58 -20.92
C LYS A 438 17.60 -17.56 -21.50
N VAL A 439 17.28 -16.26 -21.50
CA VAL A 439 18.17 -15.20 -21.99
C VAL A 439 18.57 -14.27 -20.83
N PRO A 440 19.80 -14.34 -20.31
CA PRO A 440 20.29 -13.35 -19.35
C PRO A 440 20.48 -12.01 -20.06
N SER A 441 19.84 -10.96 -19.55
CA SER A 441 20.12 -9.58 -19.95
C SER A 441 21.58 -9.24 -19.62
N LYS A 442 22.29 -8.72 -20.64
CA LYS A 442 23.69 -8.34 -20.55
C LYS A 442 23.82 -6.84 -20.33
N GLU A 443 24.71 -6.48 -19.40
CA GLU A 443 25.33 -5.15 -19.28
C GLU A 443 24.33 -4.03 -18.88
N SER A 444 24.70 -2.98 -18.15
CA SER A 444 26.01 -2.31 -18.08
C SER A 444 26.80 -2.46 -16.78
N PHE A 445 28.07 -2.84 -16.90
CA PHE A 445 29.13 -2.37 -16.01
C PHE A 445 29.42 -0.89 -16.29
N HIS A 446 29.89 -0.13 -15.28
CA HIS A 446 31.15 0.66 -15.29
C HIS A 446 31.39 1.17 -13.85
N PHE A 447 32.44 0.75 -13.15
CA PHE A 447 33.86 1.21 -13.24
C PHE A 447 34.12 2.58 -12.60
N GLY A 448 34.85 2.54 -11.48
CA GLY A 448 35.31 3.64 -10.65
C GLY A 448 36.14 3.09 -9.49
#